data_AF-A0A1H1T9B5-F1
#
_entry.id   AF-A0A1H1T9B5-F1
#
_cell.length_a   1.000
_cell.length_b   1.000
_cell.length_c   1.000
_cell.angle_alpha   90.00
_cell.angle_beta   90.00
_cell.angle_gamma   90.00
#
_symmetry.space_group_name_H-M   'P 1'
#
loop_
_entity.id
_entity.type
_entity.pdbx_description
1 polymer ?
#
loop_
_entity_poly.entity_id
_entity_poly.type
_entity_poly.pdbx_seq_one_letter_code
_entity_poly.pdbx_strand_id
1 'polypeptide(L)'
;MISRQAGGRSRWTVGAVVPLVLIGWFAFLAIAGPAIWGATAERTDPLHAGLGMSLDHPMGTDDLGRDVLARTLVAIRRSLVLAVLSTVIGGCVGVALGLVAGMADRIGRIVGALITTLIAFPALLLAIFFAVLFGIGTTGSVLAVGAAFAPGFARLSQTLSASVSTREYVQAARMLGKSPVSIVLRHVLPNIGEPLILYTTIHIGTAILSLSGLSFLGLGVQPPSYDWGRMLSEGLTRVYVSPGSALAPAIAIVLAGITFNLAGEQLSDVLGGREAAARTVTAEAAELVPGAEDVDHDQPSVLQVRGLRVVYGGRDRVATPVRDVSFSVTQGQTVAIVGESGSGKSMATSAVARLVEQPGSVAARELRLAESDLLGPDAERVLGQNLAMIFQDPGEALNPAIKIGTHLIEPAVVHRKESRATARAKALEVLRSVAIPDPERRYGQHQHELSGGMKQRICIAIALMGEPRLLIADEPTTALDVTVQRQILRLIAQAGEQTGASILFISHDIAVVSEISDRIVVMYAGFVVEDAPTPDLLSAPAHPYTAMLMAASPDMTADLDQPLPTLDGTMPRADEDLPGCYFANRCPRADETCRTSRPPLTTAGDTDRRVACWHPLTAGDALISNTREQVAS
;
A
#
# COMPACT_ATOMS: atom_id res chain seq x y z
N MET A 1 36.86 -0.45 -21.24
CA MET A 1 37.28 0.94 -20.92
C MET A 1 36.06 1.82 -21.19
N ILE A 2 35.33 2.42 -20.24
CA ILE A 2 35.61 2.93 -18.90
C ILE A 2 34.38 2.60 -18.03
N SER A 3 34.59 1.87 -16.94
CA SER A 3 33.59 1.67 -15.89
C SER A 3 33.51 2.94 -15.03
N ARG A 4 32.38 3.66 -15.10
CA ARG A 4 32.05 4.64 -14.05
C ARG A 4 31.18 3.96 -13.00
N GLN A 5 31.83 3.55 -11.92
CA GLN A 5 31.20 3.26 -10.63
C GLN A 5 30.37 4.47 -10.20
N ALA A 6 29.04 4.33 -10.23
CA ALA A 6 28.15 5.24 -9.53
C ALA A 6 28.04 4.74 -8.09
N GLY A 7 28.90 5.27 -7.22
CA GLY A 7 28.83 5.07 -5.78
C GLY A 7 27.47 5.51 -5.23
N GLY A 8 26.88 4.67 -4.39
CA GLY A 8 25.70 4.99 -3.60
C GLY A 8 25.98 6.11 -2.61
N ARG A 9 25.83 7.36 -3.06
CA ARG A 9 25.64 8.49 -2.15
C ARG A 9 24.19 8.50 -1.72
N SER A 10 23.98 8.21 -0.44
CA SER A 10 22.77 8.54 0.31
C SER A 10 22.31 9.95 -0.08
N ARG A 11 21.16 10.06 -0.76
CA ARG A 11 20.52 11.34 -1.08
C ARG A 11 19.91 11.90 0.20
N TRP A 12 20.76 12.40 1.11
CA TRP A 12 20.35 13.51 1.96
C TRP A 12 20.16 14.69 1.01
N THR A 13 18.92 14.99 0.64
CA THR A 13 18.63 16.24 -0.08
C THR A 13 19.07 17.39 0.82
N VAL A 14 19.57 18.48 0.24
CA VAL A 14 19.98 19.68 1.00
C VAL A 14 18.84 20.19 1.91
N GLY A 15 17.58 19.88 1.57
CA GLY A 15 16.39 20.15 2.39
C GLY A 15 16.28 19.35 3.70
N ALA A 16 16.83 18.14 3.79
CA ALA A 16 16.76 17.32 5.02
C ALA A 16 17.80 17.71 6.07
N VAL A 17 18.95 18.26 5.64
CA VAL A 17 20.07 18.60 6.54
C VAL A 17 19.77 19.87 7.36
N VAL A 18 19.09 20.85 6.76
CA VAL A 18 18.86 22.16 7.39
C VAL A 18 18.00 22.05 8.66
N PRO A 19 16.82 21.38 8.68
CA PRO A 19 16.02 21.25 9.89
C PRO A 19 16.73 20.48 11.01
N LEU A 20 17.49 19.43 10.69
CA LEU A 20 18.24 18.65 11.69
C LEU A 20 19.36 19.46 12.35
N VAL A 21 20.09 20.25 11.57
CA VAL A 21 21.11 21.16 12.10
C VAL A 21 20.45 22.23 12.98
N LEU A 22 19.31 22.79 12.58
CA LEU A 22 18.57 23.77 13.36
C LEU A 22 18.02 23.19 14.67
N ILE A 23 17.46 21.97 14.65
CA ILE A 23 17.03 21.28 15.89
C ILE A 23 18.24 21.05 16.80
N GLY A 24 19.36 20.56 16.26
CA GLY A 24 20.59 20.36 17.02
C GLY A 24 21.10 21.67 17.64
N TRP A 25 21.01 22.77 16.91
CA TRP A 25 21.36 24.10 17.39
C TRP A 25 20.43 24.59 18.51
N PHE A 26 19.10 24.45 18.35
CA PHE A 26 18.14 24.79 19.41
C PHE A 26 18.32 23.92 20.65
N ALA A 27 18.57 22.62 20.49
CA ALA A 27 18.84 21.71 21.60
C ALA A 27 20.15 22.09 22.33
N PHE A 28 21.21 22.40 21.58
CA PHE A 28 22.46 22.89 22.15
C PHE A 28 22.25 24.17 22.95
N LEU A 29 21.57 25.17 22.38
CA LEU A 29 21.29 26.43 23.07
C LEU A 29 20.37 26.25 24.28
N ALA A 30 19.39 25.35 24.23
CA ALA A 30 18.54 25.04 25.38
C ALA A 30 19.34 24.47 26.56
N ILE A 31 20.40 23.71 26.29
CA ILE A 31 21.22 23.04 27.32
C ILE A 31 22.36 23.95 27.78
N ALA A 32 23.19 24.44 26.84
CA ALA A 32 24.39 25.21 27.13
C ALA A 32 24.11 26.71 27.32
N GLY A 33 23.05 27.25 26.71
CA GLY A 33 22.77 28.68 26.72
C GLY A 33 22.62 29.29 28.10
N PRO A 34 21.87 28.68 29.05
CA PRO A 34 21.81 29.17 30.43
C PRO A 34 23.16 29.21 31.15
N ALA A 35 24.09 28.29 30.85
CA ALA A 35 25.42 28.28 31.44
C ALA A 35 26.32 29.37 30.85
N ILE A 36 26.18 29.67 29.55
CA ILE A 36 26.99 30.65 28.85
C ILE A 36 26.50 32.08 29.11
N TRP A 37 25.19 32.33 28.97
CA TRP A 37 24.59 33.67 29.01
C TRP A 37 23.72 33.95 30.23
N GLY A 38 23.51 32.99 31.13
CA GLY A 38 22.62 33.15 32.28
C GLY A 38 22.98 34.33 33.19
N ALA A 39 24.27 34.48 33.52
CA ALA A 39 24.75 35.60 34.32
C ALA A 39 24.52 36.96 33.64
N THR A 40 24.76 37.06 32.33
CA THR A 40 24.54 38.28 31.56
C THR A 40 23.05 38.60 31.38
N ALA A 41 22.20 37.58 31.21
CA ALA A 41 20.77 37.74 31.02
C ALA A 41 20.01 38.23 32.27
N GLU A 42 20.56 37.95 33.45
CA GLU A 42 19.98 38.34 34.75
C GLU A 42 20.62 39.60 35.34
N ARG A 43 21.82 39.99 34.87
CA ARG A 43 22.53 41.19 35.34
C ARG A 43 21.75 42.46 35.01
N THR A 44 21.22 43.11 36.04
CA THR A 44 20.54 44.40 35.95
C THR A 44 21.54 45.56 35.99
N ASP A 45 21.39 46.52 35.09
CA ASP A 45 22.20 47.74 35.05
C ASP A 45 21.32 48.97 34.74
N PRO A 46 20.79 49.67 35.77
CA PRO A 46 19.87 50.78 35.58
C PRO A 46 20.42 51.95 34.75
N LEU A 47 21.75 52.10 34.67
CA LEU A 47 22.39 53.15 33.86
C LEU A 47 22.26 52.89 32.36
N HIS A 48 22.13 51.63 31.99
CA HIS A 48 21.97 51.17 30.63
C HIS A 48 20.52 50.72 30.35
N ALA A 49 19.54 51.18 31.13
CA ALA A 49 18.13 50.83 30.94
C ALA A 49 17.53 51.42 29.66
N GLY A 50 16.94 50.56 28.82
CA GLY A 50 16.24 51.00 27.60
C GLY A 50 17.14 51.52 26.49
N LEU A 51 18.37 51.05 26.39
CA LEU A 51 19.27 51.40 25.30
C LEU A 51 18.83 50.75 23.98
N GLY A 52 19.01 51.50 22.89
CA GLY A 52 18.95 50.96 21.54
C GLY A 52 20.11 50.01 21.23
N MET A 53 20.16 49.52 19.99
CA MET A 53 21.22 48.60 19.54
C MET A 53 22.60 49.27 19.61
N SER A 54 23.56 48.59 20.23
CA SER A 54 24.96 49.01 20.32
C SER A 54 25.90 47.82 20.11
N LEU A 55 27.22 48.07 20.06
CA LEU A 55 28.21 46.99 19.95
C LEU A 55 28.21 46.07 21.19
N ASP A 56 28.00 46.65 22.38
CA ASP A 56 27.95 45.91 23.64
C ASP A 56 26.59 45.23 23.86
N HIS A 57 25.52 45.79 23.27
CA HIS A 57 24.15 45.27 23.33
C HIS A 57 23.54 45.19 21.92
N PRO A 58 23.82 44.12 21.15
CA PRO A 58 23.41 44.01 19.74
C PRO A 58 21.90 44.10 19.49
N MET A 59 21.08 43.74 20.48
CA MET A 59 19.61 43.84 20.43
C MET A 59 19.05 44.89 21.42
N GLY A 60 19.92 45.70 22.00
CA GLY A 60 19.58 46.67 23.05
C GLY A 60 19.35 46.02 24.43
N THR A 61 18.87 46.82 25.35
CA THR A 61 18.59 46.42 26.74
C THR A 61 17.13 46.62 27.11
N ASP A 62 16.66 45.87 28.10
CA ASP A 62 15.31 46.03 28.65
C ASP A 62 15.20 47.19 29.67
N ASP A 63 14.01 47.35 30.25
CA ASP A 63 13.67 48.38 31.23
C ASP A 63 14.53 48.33 32.50
N LEU A 64 15.20 47.20 32.77
CA LEU A 64 16.11 47.01 33.90
C LEU A 64 17.58 47.00 33.46
N GLY A 65 17.86 47.37 32.20
CA GLY A 65 19.19 47.40 31.61
C GLY A 65 19.80 46.03 31.35
N ARG A 66 18.98 44.98 31.26
CA ARG A 66 19.45 43.61 30.99
C ARG A 66 19.55 43.40 29.48
N ASP A 67 20.58 42.69 29.03
CA ASP A 67 20.82 42.43 27.62
C ASP A 67 19.71 41.57 26.99
N VAL A 68 19.03 42.10 25.98
CA VAL A 68 17.88 41.42 25.35
C VAL A 68 18.33 40.16 24.62
N LEU A 69 19.47 40.19 23.91
CA LEU A 69 19.94 39.04 23.13
C LEU A 69 20.28 37.86 24.05
N ALA A 70 21.02 38.11 25.12
CA ALA A 70 21.34 37.12 26.14
C ALA A 70 20.06 36.54 26.77
N ARG A 71 19.08 37.38 27.09
CA ARG A 71 17.78 36.93 27.60
C ARG A 71 17.03 36.07 26.58
N THR A 72 17.02 36.45 25.30
CA THR A 72 16.34 35.68 24.25
C THR A 72 16.98 34.30 24.07
N LEU A 73 18.32 34.21 24.14
CA LEU A 73 19.06 32.95 24.06
C LEU A 73 18.82 32.05 25.29
N VAL A 74 18.78 32.63 26.49
CA VAL A 74 18.47 31.87 27.73
C VAL A 74 17.01 31.42 27.78
N ALA A 75 16.09 32.23 27.23
CA ALA A 75 14.66 31.92 27.17
C ALA A 75 14.34 30.69 26.29
N ILE A 76 15.21 30.31 25.34
CA ILE A 76 15.08 29.09 24.51
C ILE A 76 14.72 27.88 25.37
N ARG A 77 15.44 27.65 26.46
CA ARG A 77 15.24 26.48 27.32
C ARG A 77 13.81 26.43 27.87
N ARG A 78 13.33 27.54 28.42
CA ARG A 78 11.99 27.60 29.01
C ARG A 78 10.92 27.46 27.94
N SER A 79 11.02 28.23 26.85
CA SER A 79 10.03 28.19 25.76
C SER A 79 9.90 26.79 25.14
N LEU A 80 11.01 26.09 24.90
CA LEU A 80 10.98 24.72 24.37
C LEU A 80 10.46 23.70 25.36
N VAL A 81 10.87 23.76 26.64
CA VAL A 81 10.39 22.83 27.67
C VAL A 81 8.87 22.94 27.86
N LEU A 82 8.34 24.17 27.91
CA LEU A 82 6.90 24.40 28.05
C LEU A 82 6.14 23.91 26.81
N ALA A 83 6.68 24.16 25.61
CA ALA A 83 6.09 23.68 24.37
C ALA A 83 6.00 22.15 24.33
N VAL A 84 7.12 21.45 24.55
CA VAL A 84 7.16 19.98 24.59
C VAL A 84 6.21 19.43 25.65
N LEU A 85 6.22 19.99 26.87
CA LEU A 85 5.35 19.53 27.95
C LEU A 85 3.87 19.70 27.60
N SER A 86 3.48 20.85 27.06
CA SER A 86 2.09 21.10 26.65
C SER A 86 1.64 20.14 25.54
N THR A 87 2.49 19.87 24.55
CA THR A 87 2.20 18.95 23.45
C THR A 87 2.12 17.50 23.92
N VAL A 88 3.00 17.07 24.84
CA VAL A 88 2.94 15.71 25.40
C VAL A 88 1.67 15.53 26.23
N ILE A 89 1.30 16.50 27.06
CA ILE A 89 0.05 16.44 27.84
C ILE A 89 -1.17 16.37 26.92
N GLY A 90 -1.26 17.28 25.94
CA GLY A 90 -2.35 17.30 24.96
C GLY A 90 -2.39 16.03 24.11
N GLY A 91 -1.23 15.52 23.70
CA GLY A 91 -1.09 14.27 22.97
C GLY A 91 -1.56 13.06 23.77
N CYS A 92 -1.11 12.88 25.00
CA CYS A 92 -1.53 11.77 25.86
C CYS A 92 -3.04 11.79 26.14
N VAL A 93 -3.58 12.95 26.51
CA VAL A 93 -5.03 13.10 26.78
C VAL A 93 -5.83 12.88 25.51
N GLY A 94 -5.41 13.49 24.40
CA GLY A 94 -6.08 13.37 23.12
C GLY A 94 -6.08 11.94 22.60
N VAL A 95 -4.92 11.27 22.56
CA VAL A 95 -4.81 9.88 22.13
C VAL A 95 -5.71 8.96 22.95
N ALA A 96 -5.73 9.14 24.28
CA ALA A 96 -6.62 8.36 25.15
C ALA A 96 -8.11 8.58 24.80
N LEU A 97 -8.54 9.84 24.64
CA LEU A 97 -9.91 10.17 24.25
C LEU A 97 -10.27 9.63 22.86
N GLY A 98 -9.34 9.72 21.90
CA GLY A 98 -9.53 9.25 20.54
C GLY A 98 -9.64 7.73 20.43
N LEU A 99 -8.83 6.98 21.19
CA LEU A 99 -8.94 5.53 21.29
C LEU A 99 -10.29 5.10 21.87
N VAL A 100 -10.77 5.80 22.92
CA VAL A 100 -12.11 5.56 23.47
C VAL A 100 -13.19 5.89 22.43
N ALA A 101 -13.04 7.01 21.71
CA ALA A 101 -13.97 7.44 20.67
C ALA A 101 -14.04 6.46 19.47
N GLY A 102 -12.92 5.85 19.11
CA GLY A 102 -12.81 4.93 17.98
C GLY A 102 -13.15 3.47 18.31
N MET A 103 -13.05 3.06 19.58
CA MET A 103 -13.21 1.65 19.97
C MET A 103 -14.43 1.33 20.84
N ALA A 104 -15.08 2.32 21.46
CA ALA A 104 -16.26 2.09 22.30
C ALA A 104 -17.56 2.47 21.57
N ASP A 105 -18.59 1.62 21.63
CA ASP A 105 -19.82 1.82 20.83
C ASP A 105 -20.68 3.00 21.30
N ARG A 106 -21.19 2.97 22.54
CA ARG A 106 -22.06 4.04 23.07
C ARG A 106 -21.26 5.24 23.56
N ILE A 107 -20.25 5.00 24.38
CA ILE A 107 -19.40 6.04 24.95
C ILE A 107 -18.60 6.73 23.84
N GLY A 108 -18.11 5.98 22.85
CA GLY A 108 -17.30 6.55 21.80
C GLY A 108 -18.07 7.51 20.90
N ARG A 109 -19.37 7.30 20.66
CA ARG A 109 -20.23 8.27 19.95
C ARG A 109 -20.37 9.59 20.71
N ILE A 110 -20.55 9.55 22.02
CA ILE A 110 -20.66 10.74 22.87
C ILE A 110 -19.33 11.50 22.89
N VAL A 111 -18.24 10.79 23.13
CA VAL A 111 -16.89 11.36 23.15
C VAL A 111 -16.53 11.93 21.77
N GLY A 112 -16.85 11.22 20.69
CA GLY A 112 -16.63 11.68 19.31
C GLY A 112 -17.43 12.94 18.95
N ALA A 113 -18.68 13.05 19.44
CA ALA A 113 -19.47 14.27 19.28
C ALA A 113 -18.82 15.46 20.02
N LEU A 114 -18.40 15.25 21.27
CA LEU A 114 -17.69 16.27 22.05
C LEU A 114 -16.39 16.72 21.37
N ILE A 115 -15.57 15.79 20.88
CA ILE A 115 -14.34 16.09 20.13
C ILE A 115 -14.67 16.95 18.91
N THR A 116 -15.70 16.57 18.13
CA THR A 116 -16.10 17.30 16.93
C THR A 116 -16.57 18.72 17.27
N THR A 117 -17.31 18.90 18.36
CA THR A 117 -17.71 20.23 18.85
C THR A 117 -16.51 21.06 19.29
N LEU A 118 -15.55 20.49 20.02
CA LEU A 118 -14.38 21.22 20.50
C LEU A 118 -13.47 21.69 19.34
N ILE A 119 -13.34 20.90 18.27
CA ILE A 119 -12.54 21.26 17.09
C ILE A 119 -13.14 22.44 16.31
N ALA A 120 -14.45 22.69 16.44
CA ALA A 120 -15.08 23.84 15.79
C ALA A 120 -14.56 25.18 16.33
N PHE A 121 -13.94 25.20 17.51
CA PHE A 121 -13.35 26.39 18.11
C PHE A 121 -11.85 26.50 17.77
N PRO A 122 -11.35 27.69 17.39
CA PRO A 122 -9.92 27.93 17.23
C PRO A 122 -9.13 27.57 18.49
N ALA A 123 -8.02 26.84 18.34
CA ALA A 123 -7.22 26.33 19.45
C ALA A 123 -6.72 27.44 20.40
N LEU A 124 -6.39 28.63 19.88
CA LEU A 124 -5.96 29.75 20.71
C LEU A 124 -7.08 30.27 21.63
N LEU A 125 -8.33 30.32 21.14
CA LEU A 125 -9.47 30.74 21.96
C LEU A 125 -9.74 29.72 23.08
N LEU A 126 -9.63 28.43 22.75
CA LEU A 126 -9.76 27.35 23.71
C LEU A 126 -8.62 27.39 24.74
N ALA A 127 -7.39 27.73 24.32
CA ALA A 127 -6.26 27.90 25.21
C ALA A 127 -6.44 29.11 26.14
N ILE A 128 -6.99 30.24 25.67
CA ILE A 128 -7.31 31.39 26.54
C ILE A 128 -8.38 31.00 27.58
N PHE A 129 -9.44 30.33 27.13
CA PHE A 129 -10.50 29.82 28.02
C PHE A 129 -9.92 28.91 29.11
N PHE A 130 -9.10 27.93 28.74
CA PHE A 130 -8.47 27.03 29.69
C PHE A 130 -7.38 27.70 30.55
N ALA A 131 -6.71 28.74 30.07
CA ALA A 131 -5.74 29.49 30.87
C ALA A 131 -6.43 30.23 32.03
N VAL A 132 -7.63 30.76 31.80
CA VAL A 132 -8.45 31.34 32.87
C VAL A 132 -8.88 30.25 33.87
N LEU A 133 -9.24 29.06 33.38
CA LEU A 133 -9.69 27.95 34.22
C LEU A 133 -8.57 27.35 35.09
N PHE A 134 -7.39 27.11 34.50
CA PHE A 134 -6.26 26.47 35.18
C PHE A 134 -5.35 27.47 35.93
N GLY A 135 -5.60 28.77 35.77
CA GLY A 135 -4.88 29.86 36.42
C GLY A 135 -3.80 30.48 35.53
N ILE A 136 -3.54 31.77 35.75
CA ILE A 136 -2.51 32.52 35.01
C ILE A 136 -1.12 32.10 35.51
N GLY A 137 -0.19 31.88 34.59
CA GLY A 137 1.18 31.47 34.92
C GLY A 137 1.72 30.34 34.06
N THR A 138 2.94 29.92 34.38
CA THR A 138 3.64 28.84 33.66
C THR A 138 2.86 27.53 33.65
N THR A 139 2.44 27.04 34.81
CA THR A 139 1.70 25.77 34.91
C THR A 139 0.36 25.82 34.20
N GLY A 140 -0.43 26.89 34.43
CA GLY A 140 -1.76 27.00 33.85
C GLY A 140 -1.72 27.19 32.33
N SER A 141 -0.75 27.94 31.79
CA SER A 141 -0.54 28.09 30.35
C SER A 141 -0.19 26.76 29.64
N VAL A 142 0.64 25.91 30.26
CA VAL A 142 0.97 24.57 29.75
C VAL A 142 -0.25 23.66 29.73
N LEU A 143 -1.01 23.61 30.83
CA LEU A 143 -2.24 22.82 30.91
C LEU A 143 -3.29 23.32 29.93
N ALA A 144 -3.38 24.64 29.72
CA ALA A 144 -4.33 25.26 28.82
C ALA A 144 -4.03 24.96 27.36
N VAL A 145 -2.77 25.10 26.92
CA VAL A 145 -2.36 24.75 25.55
C VAL A 145 -2.48 23.24 25.32
N GLY A 146 -2.10 22.42 26.31
CA GLY A 146 -2.28 20.97 26.22
C GLY A 146 -3.74 20.57 26.07
N ALA A 147 -4.64 21.12 26.89
CA ALA A 147 -6.07 20.89 26.79
C ALA A 147 -6.67 21.40 25.48
N ALA A 148 -6.16 22.51 24.95
CA ALA A 148 -6.61 23.06 23.68
C ALA A 148 -6.18 22.20 22.47
N PHE A 149 -5.06 21.49 22.55
CA PHE A 149 -4.59 20.60 21.49
C PHE A 149 -5.15 19.17 21.58
N ALA A 150 -5.60 18.74 22.76
CA ALA A 150 -6.14 17.40 22.97
C ALA A 150 -7.25 16.99 21.96
N PRO A 151 -8.20 17.86 21.55
CA PRO A 151 -9.21 17.50 20.55
C PRO A 151 -8.61 17.10 19.18
N GLY A 152 -7.56 17.78 18.73
CA GLY A 152 -6.89 17.47 17.46
C GLY A 152 -6.25 16.08 17.46
N PHE A 153 -5.49 15.76 18.52
CA PHE A 153 -4.94 14.43 18.74
C PHE A 153 -6.05 13.37 18.88
N ALA A 154 -7.13 13.69 19.60
CA ALA A 154 -8.25 12.77 19.77
C ALA A 154 -8.93 12.43 18.45
N ARG A 155 -9.12 13.42 17.56
CA ARG A 155 -9.69 13.18 16.24
C ARG A 155 -8.79 12.30 15.38
N LEU A 156 -7.49 12.57 15.34
CA LEU A 156 -6.55 11.76 14.58
C LEU A 156 -6.53 10.31 15.09
N SER A 157 -6.41 10.11 16.41
CA SER A 157 -6.44 8.78 17.03
C SER A 157 -7.78 8.07 16.83
N GLN A 158 -8.91 8.79 16.86
CA GLN A 158 -10.23 8.22 16.57
C GLN A 158 -10.30 7.70 15.13
N THR A 159 -9.86 8.48 14.15
CA THR A 159 -9.89 8.08 12.73
C THR A 159 -8.98 6.88 12.47
N LEU A 160 -7.74 6.93 12.97
CA LEU A 160 -6.77 5.85 12.75
C LEU A 160 -7.17 4.56 13.48
N SER A 161 -7.64 4.66 14.72
CA SER A 161 -8.09 3.47 15.47
C SER A 161 -9.32 2.82 14.86
N ALA A 162 -10.27 3.61 14.32
CA ALA A 162 -11.41 3.08 13.59
C ALA A 162 -10.97 2.31 12.34
N SER A 163 -10.02 2.84 11.56
CA SER A 163 -9.47 2.18 10.37
C SER A 163 -8.75 0.85 10.70
N VAL A 164 -7.98 0.81 11.79
CA VAL A 164 -7.31 -0.42 12.22
C VAL A 164 -8.30 -1.43 12.81
N SER A 165 -9.37 -0.95 13.46
CA SER A 165 -10.34 -1.81 14.13
C SER A 165 -11.13 -2.74 13.21
N THR A 166 -11.23 -2.42 11.91
CA THR A 166 -11.91 -3.24 10.92
C THR A 166 -11.02 -4.36 10.35
N ARG A 167 -9.72 -4.37 10.64
CA ARG A 167 -8.78 -5.39 10.14
C ARG A 167 -9.05 -6.77 10.77
N GLU A 168 -8.87 -7.81 9.96
CA GLU A 168 -9.19 -9.20 10.32
C GLU A 168 -8.48 -9.67 11.60
N TYR A 169 -7.21 -9.31 11.81
CA TYR A 169 -6.46 -9.70 13.02
C TYR A 169 -7.02 -9.07 14.31
N VAL A 170 -7.63 -7.87 14.23
CA VAL A 170 -8.29 -7.22 15.37
C VAL A 170 -9.63 -7.90 15.66
N GLN A 171 -10.38 -8.27 14.61
CA GLN A 171 -11.63 -9.01 14.76
C GLN A 171 -11.39 -10.41 15.35
N ALA A 172 -10.36 -11.12 14.89
CA ALA A 172 -9.94 -12.39 15.45
C ALA A 172 -9.58 -12.28 16.94
N ALA A 173 -8.84 -11.23 17.34
CA ALA A 173 -8.52 -10.99 18.75
C ALA A 173 -9.77 -10.74 19.62
N ARG A 174 -10.81 -10.07 19.08
CA ARG A 174 -12.10 -9.91 19.76
C ARG A 174 -12.85 -11.24 19.90
N MET A 175 -12.88 -12.05 18.84
CA MET A 175 -13.52 -13.38 18.86
C MET A 175 -12.86 -14.33 19.86
N LEU A 176 -11.54 -14.20 20.04
CA LEU A 176 -10.76 -14.93 21.06
C LEU A 176 -10.96 -14.38 22.49
N GLY A 177 -11.90 -13.45 22.71
CA GLY A 177 -12.26 -12.93 24.03
C GLY A 177 -11.17 -12.05 24.68
N LYS A 178 -10.23 -11.49 23.91
CA LYS A 178 -9.21 -10.59 24.47
C LYS A 178 -9.85 -9.29 24.97
N SER A 179 -9.33 -8.77 26.08
CA SER A 179 -9.85 -7.52 26.67
C SER A 179 -9.65 -6.34 25.72
N PRO A 180 -10.57 -5.34 25.71
CA PRO A 180 -10.45 -4.16 24.86
C PRO A 180 -9.12 -3.41 25.04
N VAL A 181 -8.63 -3.33 26.29
CA VAL A 181 -7.34 -2.70 26.61
C VAL A 181 -6.17 -3.47 26.02
N SER A 182 -6.19 -4.81 26.05
CA SER A 182 -5.15 -5.63 25.43
C SER A 182 -5.15 -5.46 23.91
N ILE A 183 -6.32 -5.31 23.29
CA ILE A 183 -6.44 -5.09 21.84
C ILE A 183 -5.87 -3.72 21.46
N VAL A 184 -6.23 -2.68 22.22
CA VAL A 184 -5.69 -1.33 22.04
C VAL A 184 -4.17 -1.35 22.11
N LEU A 185 -3.61 -1.85 23.23
CA LEU A 185 -2.18 -1.72 23.50
C LEU A 185 -1.30 -2.60 22.61
N ARG A 186 -1.76 -3.80 22.21
CA ARG A 186 -0.96 -4.73 21.40
C ARG A 186 -1.22 -4.66 19.90
N HIS A 187 -2.42 -4.26 19.48
CA HIS A 187 -2.83 -4.37 18.08
C HIS A 187 -3.21 -3.03 17.45
N VAL A 188 -3.67 -2.03 18.21
CA VAL A 188 -4.08 -0.73 17.62
C VAL A 188 -2.99 0.32 17.77
N LEU A 189 -2.55 0.58 19.00
CA LEU A 189 -1.58 1.64 19.30
C LEU A 189 -0.25 1.50 18.54
N PRO A 190 0.35 0.29 18.41
CA PRO A 190 1.58 0.13 17.62
C PRO A 190 1.39 0.43 16.12
N ASN A 191 0.19 0.19 15.58
CA ASN A 191 -0.11 0.40 14.16
C ASN A 191 -0.49 1.85 13.82
N ILE A 192 -0.82 2.67 14.82
CA ILE A 192 -1.14 4.09 14.63
C ILE A 192 -0.07 5.01 15.22
N GLY A 193 0.96 4.45 15.86
CA GLY A 193 1.96 5.21 16.63
C GLY A 193 2.79 6.15 15.77
N GLU A 194 3.13 5.75 14.54
CA GLU A 194 3.94 6.56 13.63
C GLU A 194 3.26 7.89 13.24
N PRO A 195 2.02 7.90 12.70
CA PRO A 195 1.30 9.15 12.45
C PRO A 195 1.16 10.04 13.70
N LEU A 196 1.00 9.44 14.89
CA LEU A 196 0.89 10.18 16.14
C LEU A 196 2.21 10.87 16.53
N ILE A 197 3.35 10.20 16.37
CA ILE A 197 4.69 10.78 16.64
C ILE A 197 4.97 11.96 15.70
N LEU A 198 4.61 11.82 14.42
CA LEU A 198 4.75 12.89 13.44
C LEU A 198 3.89 14.09 13.81
N TYR A 199 2.62 13.84 14.14
CA TYR A 199 1.68 14.88 14.53
C TYR A 199 2.11 15.59 15.83
N THR A 200 2.69 14.86 16.79
CA THR A 200 3.32 15.42 18.00
C THR A 200 4.46 16.37 17.66
N THR A 201 5.34 16.01 16.72
CA THR A 201 6.49 16.83 16.34
C THR A 201 6.06 18.18 15.77
N ILE A 202 5.08 18.17 14.85
CA ILE A 202 4.51 19.38 14.26
C ILE A 202 3.88 20.27 15.35
N HIS A 203 3.16 19.68 16.31
CA HIS A 203 2.48 20.42 17.36
C HIS A 203 3.42 21.05 18.39
N ILE A 204 4.69 20.64 18.49
CA ILE A 204 5.69 21.37 19.29
C ILE A 204 5.88 22.78 18.72
N GLY A 205 5.97 22.94 17.39
CA GLY A 205 6.07 24.25 16.75
C GLY A 205 4.83 25.13 17.02
N THR A 206 3.63 24.56 16.89
CA THR A 206 2.37 25.26 17.18
C THR A 206 2.23 25.63 18.66
N ALA A 207 2.74 24.79 19.57
CA ALA A 207 2.75 25.07 21.01
C ALA A 207 3.63 26.28 21.35
N ILE A 208 4.79 26.43 20.70
CA ILE A 208 5.66 27.61 20.88
C ILE A 208 4.90 28.89 20.54
N LEU A 209 4.18 28.91 19.43
CA LEU A 209 3.36 30.05 19.00
C LEU A 209 2.22 30.34 19.98
N SER A 210 1.50 29.30 20.43
CA SER A 210 0.37 29.45 21.34
C SER A 210 0.78 29.88 22.75
N LEU A 211 1.85 29.32 23.30
CA LEU A 211 2.42 29.75 24.58
C LEU A 211 2.96 31.17 24.50
N SER A 212 3.65 31.51 23.40
CA SER A 212 4.12 32.88 23.19
C SER A 212 2.95 33.85 23.09
N GLY A 213 1.86 33.48 22.43
CA GLY A 213 0.62 34.27 22.37
C GLY A 213 -0.04 34.45 23.74
N LEU A 214 -0.13 33.40 24.57
CA LEU A 214 -0.67 33.50 25.92
C LEU A 214 0.20 34.36 26.84
N SER A 215 1.51 34.16 26.83
CA SER A 215 2.46 35.01 27.58
C SER A 215 2.43 36.45 27.10
N PHE A 216 2.25 36.66 25.79
CA PHE A 216 2.10 37.99 25.22
C PHE A 216 0.86 38.72 25.73
N LEU A 217 -0.26 38.00 25.86
CA LEU A 217 -1.52 38.49 26.44
C LEU A 217 -1.51 38.59 27.98
N GLY A 218 -0.37 38.27 28.63
CA GLY A 218 -0.24 38.30 30.09
C GLY A 218 -0.84 37.10 30.83
N LEU A 219 -1.29 36.08 30.11
CA LEU A 219 -1.88 34.85 30.67
C LEU A 219 -0.83 33.74 30.91
N GLY A 220 0.34 33.87 30.29
CA GLY A 220 1.43 32.90 30.36
C GLY A 220 2.44 33.16 31.49
N VAL A 221 3.73 33.04 31.19
CA VAL A 221 4.82 33.12 32.17
C VAL A 221 4.85 34.47 32.89
N GLN A 222 5.04 34.46 34.21
CA GLN A 222 4.99 35.66 35.07
C GLN A 222 6.38 36.04 35.64
N PRO A 223 6.65 37.32 35.93
CA PRO A 223 7.85 37.75 36.65
C PRO A 223 8.05 37.02 37.98
N PRO A 224 9.30 36.73 38.40
CA PRO A 224 10.57 37.09 37.77
C PRO A 224 10.96 36.23 36.57
N SER A 225 10.22 35.15 36.29
CA SER A 225 10.46 34.29 35.14
C SER A 225 10.04 34.97 33.82
N TYR A 226 10.57 34.48 32.71
CA TYR A 226 10.34 35.04 31.38
C TYR A 226 10.48 33.95 30.32
N ASP A 227 9.77 34.15 29.22
CA ASP A 227 9.81 33.40 27.98
C ASP A 227 9.76 34.39 26.80
N TRP A 228 9.82 33.89 25.56
CA TRP A 228 9.79 34.77 24.38
C TRP A 228 8.52 35.59 24.24
N GLY A 229 7.35 35.04 24.57
CA GLY A 229 6.08 35.77 24.47
C GLY A 229 6.01 36.97 25.41
N ARG A 230 6.47 36.79 26.66
CA ARG A 230 6.54 37.86 27.65
C ARG A 230 7.56 38.93 27.24
N MET A 231 8.75 38.51 26.80
CA MET A 231 9.77 39.43 26.30
C MET A 231 9.29 40.24 25.08
N LEU A 232 8.54 39.61 24.17
CA LEU A 232 7.96 40.28 23.02
C LEU A 232 6.93 41.34 23.44
N SER A 233 6.08 41.03 24.42
CA SER A 233 5.09 41.97 24.97
C SER A 233 5.77 43.19 25.62
N GLU A 234 6.80 42.96 26.44
CA GLU A 234 7.62 44.01 27.02
C GLU A 234 8.29 44.87 25.94
N GLY A 235 8.94 44.24 24.96
CA GLY A 235 9.66 44.92 23.87
C GLY A 235 8.75 45.74 22.94
N LEU A 236 7.51 45.30 22.69
CA LEU A 236 6.58 46.02 21.82
C LEU A 236 6.24 47.43 22.31
N THR A 237 6.24 47.64 23.63
CA THR A 237 6.01 48.97 24.22
C THR A 237 7.07 50.00 23.78
N ARG A 238 8.23 49.53 23.32
CA ARG A 238 9.38 50.35 22.90
C ARG A 238 9.77 50.16 21.44
N VAL A 239 8.92 49.52 20.63
CA VAL A 239 9.27 49.14 19.25
C VAL A 239 9.71 50.34 18.39
N TYR A 240 9.16 51.52 18.64
CA TYR A 240 9.51 52.75 17.90
C TYR A 240 10.86 53.36 18.30
N VAL A 241 11.39 53.03 19.47
CA VAL A 241 12.64 53.62 20.02
C VAL A 241 13.79 52.62 19.94
N SER A 242 13.53 51.37 20.27
CA SER A 242 14.51 50.28 20.29
C SER A 242 13.89 49.03 19.68
N PRO A 243 13.75 48.93 18.34
CA PRO A 243 13.05 47.81 17.71
C PRO A 243 13.71 46.45 18.01
N GLY A 244 15.00 46.43 18.34
CA GLY A 244 15.75 45.22 18.72
C GLY A 244 15.14 44.48 19.92
N SER A 245 14.52 45.19 20.86
CA SER A 245 13.94 44.60 22.07
C SER A 245 12.74 43.68 21.77
N ALA A 246 11.95 44.02 20.76
CA ALA A 246 10.84 43.21 20.26
C ALA A 246 11.29 42.21 19.17
N LEU A 247 12.22 42.61 18.31
CA LEU A 247 12.62 41.82 17.14
C LEU A 247 13.35 40.53 17.55
N ALA A 248 14.21 40.57 18.58
CA ALA A 248 14.95 39.40 19.04
C ALA A 248 14.04 38.22 19.46
N PRO A 249 13.09 38.37 20.40
CA PRO A 249 12.17 37.29 20.75
C PRO A 249 11.23 36.91 19.59
N ALA A 250 10.81 37.86 18.74
CA ALA A 250 9.97 37.55 17.58
C ALA A 250 10.68 36.62 16.57
N ILE A 251 11.94 36.93 16.21
CA ILE A 251 12.75 36.10 15.33
C ILE A 251 12.93 34.69 15.93
N ALA A 252 13.18 34.61 17.24
CA ALA A 252 13.36 33.33 17.91
C ALA A 252 12.09 32.45 17.85
N ILE A 253 10.91 33.03 18.06
CA ILE A 253 9.61 32.34 17.93
C ILE A 253 9.41 31.83 16.50
N VAL A 254 9.65 32.67 15.49
CA VAL A 254 9.46 32.32 14.08
C VAL A 254 10.43 31.21 13.65
N LEU A 255 11.72 31.35 13.98
CA LEU A 255 12.73 30.35 13.64
C LEU A 255 12.44 29.01 14.32
N ALA A 256 12.03 29.02 15.59
CA ALA A 256 11.69 27.80 16.29
C ALA A 256 10.43 27.15 15.70
N GLY A 257 9.37 27.94 15.45
CA GLY A 257 8.14 27.45 14.83
C GLY A 257 8.38 26.80 13.47
N ILE A 258 9.16 27.44 12.58
CA ILE A 258 9.53 26.88 11.27
C ILE A 258 10.38 25.61 11.44
N THR A 259 11.36 25.62 12.36
CA THR A 259 12.25 24.47 12.58
C THR A 259 11.47 23.22 12.99
N PHE A 260 10.59 23.32 13.97
CA PHE A 260 9.81 22.16 14.44
C PHE A 260 8.73 21.71 13.46
N ASN A 261 8.17 22.63 12.67
CA ASN A 261 7.20 22.26 11.62
C ASN A 261 7.88 21.49 10.48
N LEU A 262 9.00 22.02 9.95
CA LEU A 262 9.80 21.34 8.92
C LEU A 262 10.40 20.01 9.41
N ALA A 263 10.78 19.94 10.68
CA ALA A 263 11.28 18.71 11.29
C ALA A 263 10.25 17.57 11.27
N GLY A 264 8.97 17.90 11.50
CA GLY A 264 7.88 16.92 11.47
C GLY A 264 7.68 16.29 10.10
N GLU A 265 7.79 17.09 9.04
CA GLU A 265 7.66 16.63 7.65
C GLU A 265 8.84 15.72 7.24
N GLN A 266 10.07 16.08 7.62
CA GLN A 266 11.25 15.24 7.35
C GLN A 266 11.30 13.96 8.18
N LEU A 267 10.80 13.99 9.43
CA LEU A 267 10.68 12.79 10.24
C LEU A 267 9.68 11.80 9.61
N SER A 268 8.69 12.29 8.85
CA SER A 268 7.76 11.46 8.08
C SER A 268 8.47 10.67 6.99
N ASP A 269 9.45 11.27 6.31
CA ASP A 269 10.21 10.59 5.27
C ASP A 269 11.17 9.52 5.83
N VAL A 270 11.65 9.72 7.07
CA VAL A 270 12.58 8.78 7.74
C VAL A 270 11.84 7.64 8.44
N LEU A 271 10.70 7.92 9.10
CA LEU A 271 9.87 6.90 9.76
C LEU A 271 9.01 6.14 8.75
N GLY A 272 8.45 6.84 7.76
CA GLY A 272 7.75 6.26 6.61
C GLY A 272 8.69 5.61 5.60
N GLY A 273 10.00 5.83 5.76
CA GLY A 273 11.09 5.27 4.96
C GLY A 273 11.32 3.76 5.12
N ARG A 274 10.31 3.00 5.57
CA ARG A 274 10.33 1.53 5.54
C ARG A 274 9.81 0.94 4.22
N GLU A 275 9.59 1.77 3.21
CA GLU A 275 9.42 1.35 1.80
C GLU A 275 10.72 1.44 0.96
N ALA A 276 11.78 2.08 1.47
CA ALA A 276 13.03 2.30 0.72
C ALA A 276 14.17 1.31 1.04
N ALA A 277 13.86 0.16 1.66
CA ALA A 277 14.81 -0.89 1.98
C ALA A 277 14.53 -2.22 1.26
N ALA A 278 13.96 -2.19 0.06
CA ALA A 278 14.19 -3.23 -0.95
C ALA A 278 15.52 -2.94 -1.67
N ARG A 279 16.62 -2.92 -0.92
CA ARG A 279 17.96 -2.89 -1.51
C ARG A 279 18.29 -4.29 -1.99
N THR A 280 18.16 -4.46 -3.30
CA THR A 280 19.07 -5.28 -4.10
C THR A 280 19.22 -6.72 -3.59
N VAL A 281 18.14 -7.50 -3.63
CA VAL A 281 18.32 -8.90 -4.05
C VAL A 281 18.48 -8.83 -5.56
N THR A 282 19.73 -8.64 -5.95
CA THR A 282 20.22 -8.62 -7.33
C THR A 282 19.81 -9.89 -8.06
N ALA A 283 19.73 -9.76 -9.37
CA ALA A 283 19.45 -10.79 -10.39
C ALA A 283 20.10 -12.17 -10.21
N GLU A 284 21.02 -12.38 -9.25
CA GLU A 284 21.60 -13.68 -8.89
C GLU A 284 20.56 -14.70 -8.38
N ALA A 285 19.54 -14.28 -7.62
CA ALA A 285 18.48 -15.22 -7.19
C ALA A 285 17.57 -15.68 -8.35
N ALA A 286 17.70 -15.01 -9.50
CA ALA A 286 16.94 -15.27 -10.72
C ALA A 286 17.81 -15.94 -11.81
N GLU A 287 18.93 -16.56 -11.44
CA GLU A 287 19.66 -17.44 -12.36
C GLU A 287 18.79 -18.64 -12.77
N LEU A 288 18.67 -18.80 -14.08
CA LEU A 288 17.92 -19.87 -14.74
C LEU A 288 18.66 -21.20 -14.54
N VAL A 289 18.00 -22.19 -13.93
CA VAL A 289 18.49 -23.58 -13.93
C VAL A 289 18.25 -24.16 -15.33
N PRO A 290 19.25 -24.75 -16.01
CA PRO A 290 19.04 -25.37 -17.32
C PRO A 290 18.18 -26.63 -17.16
N GLY A 291 16.99 -26.67 -17.76
CA GLY A 291 16.13 -27.85 -17.74
C GLY A 291 14.93 -27.80 -18.71
N ALA A 292 14.76 -28.92 -19.41
CA ALA A 292 13.76 -29.30 -20.44
C ALA A 292 13.92 -28.68 -21.84
N GLU A 293 14.18 -29.57 -22.81
CA GLU A 293 14.42 -29.32 -24.23
C GLU A 293 13.25 -28.59 -24.92
N ASP A 294 13.63 -27.64 -25.77
CA ASP A 294 12.75 -26.82 -26.58
C ASP A 294 12.17 -27.62 -27.75
N VAL A 295 10.84 -27.64 -27.89
CA VAL A 295 10.19 -27.96 -29.16
C VAL A 295 9.71 -26.67 -29.79
N ASP A 296 10.13 -26.49 -31.03
CA ASP A 296 9.85 -25.37 -31.91
C ASP A 296 8.37 -25.38 -32.35
N HIS A 297 7.72 -24.22 -32.34
CA HIS A 297 6.38 -24.08 -32.89
C HIS A 297 6.38 -22.94 -33.92
N ASP A 298 6.38 -23.38 -35.16
CA ASP A 298 6.26 -22.66 -36.44
C ASP A 298 4.90 -21.92 -36.60
N GLN A 299 4.14 -21.72 -35.50
CA GLN A 299 2.86 -21.02 -35.50
C GLN A 299 2.99 -19.62 -34.91
N PRO A 300 2.37 -18.59 -35.52
CA PRO A 300 2.42 -17.22 -35.02
C PRO A 300 1.74 -17.13 -33.64
N SER A 301 2.54 -16.98 -32.60
CA SER A 301 2.08 -16.79 -31.22
C SER A 301 1.98 -15.31 -30.86
N VAL A 302 0.89 -14.92 -30.19
CA VAL A 302 0.71 -13.57 -29.66
C VAL A 302 1.43 -13.41 -28.33
N LEU A 303 1.51 -14.46 -27.51
CA LEU A 303 2.28 -14.47 -26.27
C LEU A 303 3.15 -15.72 -26.22
N GLN A 304 4.43 -15.54 -25.89
CA GLN A 304 5.37 -16.64 -25.67
C GLN A 304 6.06 -16.45 -24.31
N VAL A 305 5.93 -17.45 -23.43
CA VAL A 305 6.49 -17.46 -22.08
C VAL A 305 7.33 -18.73 -21.94
N ARG A 306 8.64 -18.60 -21.68
CA ARG A 306 9.52 -19.73 -21.39
C ARG A 306 10.33 -19.50 -20.12
N GLY A 307 10.29 -20.49 -19.22
CA GLY A 307 11.07 -20.50 -17.99
C GLY A 307 10.78 -19.31 -17.08
N LEU A 308 9.53 -18.85 -17.02
CA LEU A 308 9.14 -17.72 -16.18
C LEU A 308 9.31 -18.09 -14.71
N ARG A 309 9.98 -17.20 -13.98
CA ARG A 309 10.26 -17.27 -12.55
C ARG A 309 10.00 -15.93 -11.89
N VAL A 310 9.33 -15.95 -10.74
CA VAL A 310 9.06 -14.79 -9.90
C VAL A 310 9.57 -15.10 -8.51
N VAL A 311 10.44 -14.25 -7.99
CA VAL A 311 11.13 -14.42 -6.71
C VAL A 311 10.88 -13.20 -5.83
N TYR A 312 10.55 -13.42 -4.56
CA TYR A 312 10.48 -12.40 -3.52
C TYR A 312 11.57 -12.66 -2.50
N GLY A 313 12.52 -11.72 -2.40
CA GLY A 313 13.63 -11.78 -1.46
C GLY A 313 13.30 -11.16 -0.10
N GLY A 314 13.58 -11.88 0.98
CA GLY A 314 13.64 -11.38 2.36
C GLY A 314 14.97 -11.72 3.04
N ARG A 315 15.27 -11.13 4.21
CA ARG A 315 16.56 -11.34 4.92
C ARG A 315 16.86 -12.82 5.24
N ASP A 316 15.83 -13.63 5.49
CA ASP A 316 15.99 -15.03 5.95
C ASP A 316 15.22 -16.07 5.11
N ARG A 317 14.39 -15.64 4.14
CA ARG A 317 13.57 -16.55 3.30
C ARG A 317 13.39 -15.98 1.89
N VAL A 318 13.46 -16.86 0.91
CA VAL A 318 13.20 -16.57 -0.51
C VAL A 318 11.92 -17.30 -0.89
N ALA A 319 10.88 -16.55 -1.25
CA ALA A 319 9.64 -17.11 -1.75
C ALA A 319 9.64 -17.10 -3.27
N THR A 320 9.37 -18.23 -3.90
CA THR A 320 9.33 -18.39 -5.36
C THR A 320 7.94 -18.84 -5.80
N PRO A 321 6.94 -17.92 -5.85
CA PRO A 321 5.57 -18.27 -6.23
C PRO A 321 5.42 -18.78 -7.67
N VAL A 322 6.33 -18.40 -8.57
CA VAL A 322 6.41 -18.90 -9.95
C VAL A 322 7.83 -19.40 -10.18
N ARG A 323 8.01 -20.68 -10.49
CA ARG A 323 9.33 -21.33 -10.44
C ARG A 323 9.90 -21.62 -11.82
N ASP A 324 9.07 -22.12 -12.73
CA ASP A 324 9.42 -22.50 -14.09
C ASP A 324 8.13 -22.73 -14.90
N VAL A 325 7.54 -21.62 -15.34
CA VAL A 325 6.29 -21.63 -16.10
C VAL A 325 6.57 -21.35 -17.57
N SER A 326 6.10 -22.25 -18.44
CA SER A 326 6.26 -22.13 -19.88
C SER A 326 4.94 -22.44 -20.60
N PHE A 327 4.44 -21.49 -21.39
CA PHE A 327 3.22 -21.63 -22.19
C PHE A 327 3.21 -20.58 -23.32
N SER A 328 2.31 -20.76 -24.28
CA SER A 328 2.11 -19.84 -25.38
C SER A 328 0.63 -19.64 -25.67
N VAL A 329 0.30 -18.50 -26.28
CA VAL A 329 -1.06 -18.18 -26.75
C VAL A 329 -0.96 -17.88 -28.23
N THR A 330 -1.65 -18.65 -29.07
CA THR A 330 -1.71 -18.40 -30.52
C THR A 330 -2.72 -17.30 -30.84
N GLN A 331 -2.62 -16.71 -32.03
CA GLN A 331 -3.49 -15.60 -32.41
C GLN A 331 -4.97 -16.02 -32.45
N GLY A 332 -5.81 -15.27 -31.73
CA GLY A 332 -7.26 -15.50 -31.64
C GLY A 332 -7.66 -16.67 -30.74
N GLN A 333 -6.70 -17.33 -30.11
CA GLN A 333 -6.94 -18.43 -29.18
C GLN A 333 -7.33 -17.91 -27.80
N THR A 334 -8.23 -18.64 -27.14
CA THR A 334 -8.51 -18.49 -25.72
C THR A 334 -7.82 -19.59 -24.92
N VAL A 335 -6.82 -19.21 -24.13
CA VAL A 335 -6.09 -20.11 -23.22
C VAL A 335 -6.53 -19.82 -21.79
N ALA A 336 -6.90 -20.85 -21.05
CA ALA A 336 -7.21 -20.73 -19.62
C ALA A 336 -6.06 -21.24 -18.75
N ILE A 337 -5.72 -20.52 -17.68
CA ILE A 337 -4.83 -20.98 -16.61
C ILE A 337 -5.69 -21.33 -15.39
N VAL A 338 -5.60 -22.58 -14.94
CA VAL A 338 -6.38 -23.10 -13.81
C VAL A 338 -5.51 -23.68 -12.71
N GLY A 339 -6.05 -23.74 -11.50
CA GLY A 339 -5.40 -24.34 -10.34
C GLY A 339 -5.93 -23.80 -9.02
N GLU A 340 -5.55 -24.44 -7.93
CA GLU A 340 -5.91 -24.07 -6.55
C GLU A 340 -5.37 -22.65 -6.21
N SER A 341 -5.99 -21.98 -5.24
CA SER A 341 -5.47 -20.71 -4.72
C SER A 341 -4.02 -20.88 -4.25
N GLY A 342 -3.16 -19.91 -4.57
CA GLY A 342 -1.73 -19.97 -4.27
C GLY A 342 -0.87 -20.76 -5.26
N SER A 343 -1.42 -21.33 -6.34
CA SER A 343 -0.62 -22.05 -7.35
C SER A 343 0.29 -21.17 -8.23
N GLY A 344 0.20 -19.84 -8.11
CA GLY A 344 1.04 -18.89 -8.83
C GLY A 344 0.43 -18.27 -10.10
N LYS A 345 -0.86 -18.52 -10.40
CA LYS A 345 -1.56 -18.03 -11.61
C LYS A 345 -1.49 -16.50 -11.76
N SER A 346 -2.03 -15.77 -10.78
CA SER A 346 -2.06 -14.30 -10.77
C SER A 346 -0.65 -13.68 -10.70
N MET A 347 0.32 -14.41 -10.13
CA MET A 347 1.72 -13.99 -10.13
C MET A 347 2.37 -14.16 -11.51
N ALA A 348 2.06 -15.23 -12.23
CA ALA A 348 2.54 -15.45 -13.59
C ALA A 348 1.98 -14.40 -14.55
N THR A 349 0.69 -14.07 -14.44
CA THR A 349 0.04 -13.04 -15.27
C THR A 349 0.55 -11.65 -14.95
N SER A 350 0.72 -11.32 -13.66
CA SER A 350 1.32 -10.06 -13.24
C SER A 350 2.75 -9.92 -13.75
N ALA A 351 3.52 -11.00 -13.79
CA ALA A 351 4.86 -11.00 -14.36
C ALA A 351 4.85 -10.76 -15.87
N VAL A 352 3.94 -11.39 -16.62
CA VAL A 352 3.72 -11.13 -18.06
C VAL A 352 3.35 -9.66 -18.30
N ALA A 353 2.50 -9.08 -17.45
CA ALA A 353 2.05 -7.69 -17.54
C ALA A 353 3.05 -6.66 -16.95
N ARG A 354 4.20 -7.11 -16.43
CA ARG A 354 5.18 -6.28 -15.68
C ARG A 354 4.58 -5.52 -14.48
N LEU A 355 3.62 -6.14 -13.79
CA LEU A 355 2.95 -5.62 -12.58
C LEU A 355 3.50 -6.23 -11.28
N VAL A 356 4.60 -6.98 -11.34
CA VAL A 356 5.27 -7.50 -10.12
C VAL A 356 5.93 -6.34 -9.38
N GLU A 357 5.40 -6.00 -8.22
CA GLU A 357 5.92 -4.94 -7.35
C GLU A 357 7.19 -5.37 -6.61
N GLN A 358 8.03 -4.37 -6.28
CA GLN A 358 9.19 -4.57 -5.42
C GLN A 358 8.75 -5.06 -4.02
N PRO A 359 9.46 -6.00 -3.37
CA PRO A 359 10.80 -6.51 -3.68
C PRO A 359 10.82 -7.72 -4.64
N GLY A 360 9.73 -7.97 -5.38
CA GLY A 360 9.66 -9.04 -6.36
C GLY A 360 10.57 -8.82 -7.56
N SER A 361 11.19 -9.90 -8.06
CA SER A 361 11.99 -9.92 -9.29
C SER A 361 11.47 -10.97 -10.25
N VAL A 362 11.42 -10.61 -11.54
CA VAL A 362 10.98 -11.50 -12.62
C VAL A 362 12.19 -11.91 -13.46
N ALA A 363 12.32 -13.19 -13.78
CA ALA A 363 13.22 -13.72 -14.79
C ALA A 363 12.48 -14.67 -15.71
N ALA A 364 12.90 -14.73 -16.97
CA ALA A 364 12.40 -15.68 -17.96
C ALA A 364 13.52 -15.97 -18.97
N ARG A 365 13.48 -17.15 -19.60
CA ARG A 365 14.31 -17.44 -20.78
C ARG A 365 13.82 -16.65 -21.98
N GLU A 366 12.50 -16.59 -22.15
CA GLU A 366 11.84 -15.86 -23.22
C GLU A 366 10.52 -15.30 -22.68
N LEU A 367 10.26 -14.02 -22.92
CA LEU A 367 8.98 -13.40 -22.66
C LEU A 367 8.66 -12.42 -23.78
N ARG A 368 7.82 -12.82 -24.73
CA ARG A 368 7.51 -12.04 -25.93
C ARG A 368 6.02 -11.80 -26.07
N LEU A 369 5.66 -10.61 -26.52
CA LEU A 369 4.30 -10.25 -26.92
C LEU A 369 4.32 -9.77 -28.37
N ALA A 370 3.64 -10.51 -29.24
CA ALA A 370 3.80 -10.45 -30.68
C ALA A 370 5.29 -10.51 -31.06
N GLU A 371 5.79 -9.53 -31.81
CA GLU A 371 7.19 -9.49 -32.25
C GLU A 371 8.15 -8.86 -31.22
N SER A 372 7.66 -8.42 -30.07
CA SER A 372 8.44 -7.62 -29.12
C SER A 372 8.88 -8.41 -27.89
N ASP A 373 10.13 -8.24 -27.49
CA ASP A 373 10.68 -8.75 -26.24
C ASP A 373 10.22 -7.89 -25.05
N LEU A 374 9.51 -8.51 -24.11
CA LEU A 374 9.02 -7.87 -22.89
C LEU A 374 10.06 -7.85 -21.77
N LEU A 375 11.26 -8.40 -21.94
CA LEU A 375 12.41 -8.17 -21.05
C LEU A 375 13.20 -6.92 -21.44
N GLY A 376 12.99 -6.42 -22.66
CA GLY A 376 13.64 -5.23 -23.20
C GLY A 376 13.12 -3.88 -22.64
N PRO A 377 13.75 -2.77 -23.06
CA PRO A 377 13.40 -1.41 -22.61
C PRO A 377 12.06 -0.90 -23.18
N ASP A 378 11.61 -1.43 -24.32
CA ASP A 378 10.37 -1.00 -24.98
C ASP A 378 9.09 -1.64 -24.41
N ALA A 379 9.23 -2.53 -23.42
CA ALA A 379 8.14 -3.35 -22.92
C ALA A 379 6.93 -2.54 -22.46
N GLU A 380 7.10 -1.43 -21.73
CA GLU A 380 5.99 -0.59 -21.24
C GLU A 380 5.12 -0.05 -22.38
N ARG A 381 5.76 0.44 -23.45
CA ARG A 381 5.06 0.97 -24.63
C ARG A 381 4.31 -0.15 -25.35
N VAL A 382 4.96 -1.31 -25.52
CA VAL A 382 4.37 -2.48 -26.17
C VAL A 382 3.15 -2.98 -25.38
N LEU A 383 3.29 -3.11 -24.06
CA LEU A 383 2.23 -3.53 -23.15
C LEU A 383 1.04 -2.57 -23.22
N GLY A 384 1.26 -1.26 -23.07
CA GLY A 384 0.18 -0.27 -23.12
C GLY A 384 -0.58 -0.22 -24.46
N GLN A 385 0.01 -0.72 -25.56
CA GLN A 385 -0.63 -0.74 -26.88
C GLN A 385 -1.27 -2.08 -27.24
N ASN A 386 -0.75 -3.19 -26.73
CA ASN A 386 -1.10 -4.53 -27.21
C ASN A 386 -1.69 -5.44 -26.12
N LEU A 387 -1.58 -5.08 -24.85
CA LEU A 387 -2.09 -5.85 -23.72
C LEU A 387 -3.12 -5.05 -22.96
N ALA A 388 -4.23 -5.70 -22.60
CA ALA A 388 -5.17 -5.16 -21.62
C ALA A 388 -5.39 -6.20 -20.52
N MET A 389 -5.60 -5.71 -19.30
CA MET A 389 -5.83 -6.55 -18.13
C MET A 389 -7.18 -6.22 -17.49
N ILE A 390 -7.95 -7.26 -17.17
CA ILE A 390 -9.14 -7.21 -16.35
C ILE A 390 -8.78 -7.83 -15.00
N PHE A 391 -8.79 -7.01 -13.95
CA PHE A 391 -8.43 -7.40 -12.59
C PHE A 391 -9.59 -8.11 -11.86
N GLN A 392 -9.23 -8.80 -10.77
CA GLN A 392 -10.14 -9.59 -9.94
C GLN A 392 -11.24 -8.75 -9.25
N ASP A 393 -10.91 -7.57 -8.73
CA ASP A 393 -11.88 -6.64 -8.11
C ASP A 393 -12.05 -5.35 -8.93
N PRO A 394 -13.22 -5.14 -9.59
CA PRO A 394 -13.46 -3.94 -10.37
C PRO A 394 -13.63 -2.67 -9.52
N GLY A 395 -13.97 -2.80 -8.23
CA GLY A 395 -14.10 -1.69 -7.30
C GLY A 395 -12.76 -1.06 -6.92
N GLU A 396 -11.72 -1.89 -6.77
CA GLU A 396 -10.36 -1.44 -6.49
C GLU A 396 -9.65 -0.92 -7.75
N ALA A 397 -9.97 -1.48 -8.92
CA ALA A 397 -9.40 -1.04 -10.20
C ALA A 397 -9.88 0.36 -10.65
N LEU A 398 -11.01 0.84 -10.14
CA LEU A 398 -11.60 2.13 -10.53
C LEU A 398 -11.34 3.19 -9.45
N ASN A 399 -10.85 4.37 -9.83
CA ASN A 399 -10.67 5.46 -8.88
C ASN A 399 -12.04 6.10 -8.54
N PRO A 400 -12.48 6.09 -7.26
CA PRO A 400 -13.80 6.62 -6.87
C PRO A 400 -13.94 8.14 -7.02
N ALA A 401 -12.83 8.87 -7.07
CA ALA A 401 -12.82 10.33 -7.16
C ALA A 401 -13.04 10.85 -8.59
N ILE A 402 -12.91 10.00 -9.62
CA ILE A 402 -13.05 10.41 -11.03
C ILE A 402 -14.21 9.71 -11.71
N LYS A 403 -14.67 10.29 -12.82
CA LYS A 403 -15.82 9.80 -13.56
C LYS A 403 -15.45 8.61 -14.44
N ILE A 404 -16.41 7.71 -14.67
CA ILE A 404 -16.27 6.55 -15.54
C ILE A 404 -15.79 6.93 -16.95
N GLY A 405 -16.35 8.00 -17.52
CA GLY A 405 -15.92 8.49 -18.82
C GLY A 405 -14.45 8.91 -18.91
N THR A 406 -13.82 9.24 -17.78
CA THR A 406 -12.38 9.55 -17.75
C THR A 406 -11.56 8.28 -17.86
N HIS A 407 -11.89 7.25 -17.07
CA HIS A 407 -11.24 5.93 -17.14
C HIS A 407 -11.39 5.30 -18.53
N LEU A 408 -12.59 5.37 -19.13
CA LEU A 408 -12.87 4.75 -20.43
C LEU A 408 -12.00 5.27 -21.56
N ILE A 409 -11.84 6.58 -21.67
CA ILE A 409 -11.12 7.17 -22.82
C ILE A 409 -9.60 7.16 -22.62
N GLU A 410 -9.12 6.96 -21.40
CA GLU A 410 -7.71 7.08 -21.04
C GLU A 410 -6.81 6.15 -21.87
N PRO A 411 -7.10 4.85 -22.05
CA PRO A 411 -6.28 3.98 -22.89
C PRO A 411 -6.15 4.47 -24.34
N ALA A 412 -7.27 4.90 -24.95
CA ALA A 412 -7.29 5.41 -26.32
C ALA A 412 -6.54 6.75 -26.46
N VAL A 413 -6.68 7.65 -25.49
CA VAL A 413 -6.00 8.95 -25.51
C VAL A 413 -4.49 8.80 -25.25
N VAL A 414 -4.11 7.97 -24.27
CA VAL A 414 -2.71 7.84 -23.83
C VAL A 414 -1.91 6.95 -24.78
N HIS A 415 -2.41 5.78 -25.14
CA HIS A 415 -1.65 4.77 -25.88
C HIS A 415 -1.92 4.78 -27.39
N ARG A 416 -3.14 5.17 -27.82
CA ARG A 416 -3.51 5.30 -29.24
C ARG A 416 -3.42 6.72 -29.79
N LYS A 417 -3.22 7.72 -28.92
CA LYS A 417 -3.15 9.15 -29.27
C LYS A 417 -4.41 9.66 -29.99
N GLU A 418 -5.56 9.04 -29.71
CA GLU A 418 -6.85 9.48 -30.24
C GLU A 418 -7.28 10.82 -29.61
N SER A 419 -8.04 11.62 -30.34
CA SER A 419 -8.65 12.83 -29.78
C SER A 419 -9.69 12.46 -28.71
N ARG A 420 -9.87 13.31 -27.69
CA ARG A 420 -10.89 13.06 -26.65
C ARG A 420 -12.31 12.95 -27.22
N ALA A 421 -12.60 13.64 -28.33
CA ALA A 421 -13.90 13.58 -28.99
C ALA A 421 -14.12 12.22 -29.67
N THR A 422 -13.12 11.74 -30.41
CA THR A 422 -13.11 10.41 -31.05
C THR A 422 -13.21 9.30 -30.01
N ALA A 423 -12.36 9.36 -28.97
CA ALA A 423 -12.33 8.38 -27.90
C ALA A 423 -13.66 8.34 -27.12
N ARG A 424 -14.33 9.49 -26.94
CA ARG A 424 -15.66 9.52 -26.31
C ARG A 424 -16.73 8.85 -27.17
N ALA A 425 -16.74 9.10 -28.48
CA ALA A 425 -17.70 8.46 -29.38
C ALA A 425 -17.54 6.93 -29.36
N LYS A 426 -16.29 6.47 -29.47
CA LYS A 426 -15.91 5.06 -29.34
C LYS A 426 -16.29 4.47 -27.97
N ALA A 427 -16.04 5.19 -26.88
CA ALA A 427 -16.40 4.73 -25.53
C ALA A 427 -17.91 4.50 -25.36
N LEU A 428 -18.77 5.33 -25.95
CA LEU A 428 -20.21 5.10 -25.92
C LEU A 428 -20.62 3.87 -26.72
N GLU A 429 -19.93 3.60 -27.83
CA GLU A 429 -20.15 2.40 -28.64
C GLU A 429 -19.72 1.12 -27.92
N VAL A 430 -18.54 1.14 -27.29
CA VAL A 430 -18.04 0.02 -26.47
C VAL A 430 -18.94 -0.21 -25.26
N LEU A 431 -19.43 0.84 -24.59
CA LEU A 431 -20.41 0.68 -23.51
C LEU A 431 -21.69 -0.03 -23.97
N ARG A 432 -22.14 0.20 -25.22
CA ARG A 432 -23.28 -0.52 -25.79
C ARG A 432 -22.94 -1.99 -26.06
N SER A 433 -21.74 -2.28 -26.59
CA SER A 433 -21.33 -3.67 -26.88
C SER A 433 -21.20 -4.51 -25.61
N VAL A 434 -20.80 -3.91 -24.49
CA VAL A 434 -20.77 -4.58 -23.17
C VAL A 434 -22.12 -4.57 -22.44
N ALA A 435 -23.20 -4.20 -23.12
CA ALA A 435 -24.57 -4.12 -22.62
C ALA A 435 -24.73 -3.27 -21.34
N ILE A 436 -24.08 -2.10 -21.30
CA ILE A 436 -24.33 -1.09 -20.27
C ILE A 436 -25.62 -0.31 -20.64
N PRO A 437 -26.63 -0.26 -19.75
CA PRO A 437 -27.84 0.52 -19.99
C PRO A 437 -27.57 2.01 -19.84
N ASP A 438 -28.18 2.82 -20.71
CA ASP A 438 -28.01 4.27 -20.81
C ASP A 438 -26.53 4.73 -20.82
N PRO A 439 -25.71 4.31 -21.80
CA PRO A 439 -24.27 4.61 -21.86
C PRO A 439 -23.93 6.08 -21.62
N GLU A 440 -24.70 7.00 -22.19
CA GLU A 440 -24.52 8.44 -22.10
C GLU A 440 -24.62 8.93 -20.65
N ARG A 441 -25.57 8.36 -19.90
CA ARG A 441 -25.74 8.65 -18.48
C ARG A 441 -24.59 8.03 -17.68
N ARG A 442 -24.29 6.75 -17.90
CA ARG A 442 -23.27 6.01 -17.14
C ARG A 442 -21.86 6.56 -17.33
N TYR A 443 -21.55 7.09 -18.51
CA TYR A 443 -20.31 7.80 -18.80
C TYR A 443 -20.06 8.96 -17.83
N GLY A 444 -21.11 9.65 -17.39
CA GLY A 444 -21.03 10.80 -16.49
C GLY A 444 -20.94 10.48 -15.00
N GLN A 445 -21.10 9.21 -14.62
CA GLN A 445 -21.19 8.76 -13.23
C GLN A 445 -19.83 8.42 -12.61
N HIS A 446 -19.83 8.22 -11.30
CA HIS A 446 -18.74 7.67 -10.50
C HIS A 446 -18.98 6.19 -10.19
N GLN A 447 -17.92 5.47 -9.83
CA GLN A 447 -18.02 4.02 -9.59
C GLN A 447 -18.97 3.64 -8.45
N HIS A 448 -19.11 4.46 -7.40
CA HIS A 448 -20.05 4.19 -6.30
C HIS A 448 -21.53 4.31 -6.68
N GLU A 449 -21.85 4.82 -7.88
CA GLU A 449 -23.21 4.94 -8.41
C GLU A 449 -23.63 3.72 -9.26
N LEU A 450 -22.78 2.68 -9.34
CA LEU A 450 -22.93 1.53 -10.22
C LEU A 450 -22.96 0.21 -9.43
N SER A 451 -23.72 -0.77 -9.94
CA SER A 451 -23.72 -2.14 -9.39
C SER A 451 -22.40 -2.87 -9.69
N GLY A 452 -22.07 -3.91 -8.93
CA GLY A 452 -20.85 -4.71 -9.14
C GLY A 452 -20.72 -5.23 -10.59
N GLY A 453 -21.79 -5.80 -11.15
CA GLY A 453 -21.79 -6.25 -12.54
C GLY A 453 -21.63 -5.12 -13.58
N MET A 454 -22.12 -3.91 -13.29
CA MET A 454 -21.86 -2.74 -14.14
C MET A 454 -20.39 -2.31 -14.08
N LYS A 455 -19.78 -2.32 -12.88
CA LYS A 455 -18.36 -2.03 -12.72
C LYS A 455 -17.52 -3.02 -13.53
N GLN A 456 -17.84 -4.31 -13.46
CA GLN A 456 -17.12 -5.35 -14.23
C GLN A 456 -17.22 -5.11 -15.74
N ARG A 457 -18.43 -4.85 -16.25
CA ARG A 457 -18.65 -4.52 -17.67
C ARG A 457 -17.89 -3.26 -18.09
N ILE A 458 -17.77 -2.28 -17.21
CA ILE A 458 -16.96 -1.08 -17.45
C ILE A 458 -15.46 -1.40 -17.49
N CYS A 459 -14.95 -2.25 -16.60
CA CYS A 459 -13.55 -2.70 -16.66
C CYS A 459 -13.24 -3.43 -17.99
N ILE A 460 -14.18 -4.27 -18.47
CA ILE A 460 -14.08 -4.89 -19.80
C ILE A 460 -14.09 -3.82 -20.88
N ALA A 461 -15.00 -2.84 -20.82
CA ALA A 461 -15.04 -1.74 -21.77
C ALA A 461 -13.72 -0.95 -21.81
N ILE A 462 -13.14 -0.63 -20.66
CA ILE A 462 -11.83 0.05 -20.56
C ILE A 462 -10.76 -0.78 -21.26
N ALA A 463 -10.72 -2.11 -21.04
CA ALA A 463 -9.77 -3.00 -21.69
C ALA A 463 -9.89 -2.96 -23.23
N LEU A 464 -11.12 -2.95 -23.75
CA LEU A 464 -11.38 -2.92 -25.20
C LEU A 464 -11.06 -1.58 -25.86
N MET A 465 -11.08 -0.47 -25.11
CA MET A 465 -10.75 0.85 -25.65
C MET A 465 -9.32 0.94 -26.20
N GLY A 466 -8.41 0.13 -25.65
CA GLY A 466 -7.01 0.02 -26.09
C GLY A 466 -6.80 -0.83 -27.35
N GLU A 467 -7.83 -1.50 -27.89
CA GLU A 467 -7.75 -2.48 -29.00
C GLU A 467 -6.60 -3.49 -28.81
N PRO A 468 -6.55 -4.20 -27.69
CA PRO A 468 -5.43 -5.07 -27.35
C PRO A 468 -5.34 -6.27 -28.31
N ARG A 469 -4.12 -6.77 -28.54
CA ARG A 469 -3.88 -8.08 -29.18
C ARG A 469 -4.06 -9.23 -28.20
N LEU A 470 -3.79 -8.97 -26.91
CA LEU A 470 -3.93 -9.92 -25.81
C LEU A 470 -4.77 -9.30 -24.69
N LEU A 471 -5.83 -10.00 -24.30
CA LEU A 471 -6.63 -9.68 -23.13
C LEU A 471 -6.33 -10.69 -22.01
N ILE A 472 -5.80 -10.21 -20.89
CA ILE A 472 -5.63 -11.01 -19.68
C ILE A 472 -6.83 -10.77 -18.76
N ALA A 473 -7.51 -11.83 -18.33
CA ALA A 473 -8.63 -11.73 -17.40
C ALA A 473 -8.35 -12.55 -16.14
N ASP A 474 -7.96 -11.88 -15.06
CA ASP A 474 -7.54 -12.52 -13.81
C ASP A 474 -8.73 -12.62 -12.84
N GLU A 475 -9.32 -13.81 -12.77
CA GLU A 475 -10.51 -14.09 -11.96
C GLU A 475 -11.64 -13.02 -12.11
N PRO A 476 -12.05 -12.69 -13.34
CA PRO A 476 -12.91 -11.53 -13.64
C PRO A 476 -14.37 -11.72 -13.18
N THR A 477 -14.68 -12.81 -12.50
CA THR A 477 -16.02 -13.15 -12.03
C THR A 477 -16.09 -13.40 -10.54
N THR A 478 -14.98 -13.19 -9.82
CA THR A 478 -14.95 -13.29 -8.37
C THR A 478 -15.91 -12.25 -7.76
N ALA A 479 -16.65 -12.66 -6.72
CA ALA A 479 -17.69 -11.86 -6.05
C ALA A 479 -18.95 -11.51 -6.88
N LEU A 480 -19.20 -12.19 -8.01
CA LEU A 480 -20.46 -12.10 -8.76
C LEU A 480 -21.34 -13.33 -8.52
N ASP A 481 -22.66 -13.20 -8.69
CA ASP A 481 -23.55 -14.35 -8.68
C ASP A 481 -23.34 -15.23 -9.93
N VAL A 482 -23.65 -16.52 -9.82
CA VAL A 482 -23.41 -17.53 -10.87
C VAL A 482 -24.06 -17.15 -12.21
N THR A 483 -25.21 -16.45 -12.19
CA THR A 483 -25.88 -16.04 -13.43
C THR A 483 -25.11 -14.91 -14.11
N VAL A 484 -24.69 -13.90 -13.36
CA VAL A 484 -23.88 -12.78 -13.88
C VAL A 484 -22.49 -13.25 -14.31
N GLN A 485 -21.87 -14.18 -13.58
CA GLN A 485 -20.58 -14.78 -13.95
C GLN A 485 -20.61 -15.33 -15.38
N ARG A 486 -21.59 -16.20 -15.71
CA ARG A 486 -21.74 -16.74 -17.08
C ARG A 486 -21.94 -15.65 -18.14
N GLN A 487 -22.70 -14.60 -17.82
CA GLN A 487 -22.90 -13.49 -18.75
C GLN A 487 -21.60 -12.72 -19.02
N ILE A 488 -20.77 -12.51 -17.99
CA ILE A 488 -19.47 -11.83 -18.12
C ILE A 488 -18.48 -12.65 -18.94
N LEU A 489 -18.42 -13.96 -18.71
CA LEU A 489 -17.53 -14.86 -19.47
C LEU A 489 -17.86 -14.86 -20.96
N ARG A 490 -19.14 -15.01 -21.30
CA ARG A 490 -19.60 -14.94 -22.69
C ARG A 490 -19.32 -13.59 -23.31
N LEU A 491 -19.47 -12.51 -22.53
CA LEU A 491 -19.15 -11.17 -23.00
C LEU A 491 -17.65 -11.02 -23.33
N ILE A 492 -16.76 -11.53 -22.47
CA ILE A 492 -15.30 -11.50 -22.71
C ILE A 492 -14.95 -12.31 -23.97
N ALA A 493 -15.49 -13.52 -24.09
CA ALA A 493 -15.28 -14.38 -25.27
C ALA A 493 -15.77 -13.70 -26.57
N GLN A 494 -16.99 -13.16 -26.56
CA GLN A 494 -17.55 -12.42 -27.70
C GLN A 494 -16.73 -11.17 -28.04
N ALA A 495 -16.21 -10.47 -27.04
CA ALA A 495 -15.35 -9.32 -27.27
C ALA A 495 -14.02 -9.71 -27.91
N GLY A 496 -13.44 -10.86 -27.52
CA GLY A 496 -12.27 -11.44 -28.17
C GLY A 496 -12.55 -11.77 -29.63
N GLU A 497 -13.64 -12.49 -29.91
CA GLU A 497 -14.07 -12.85 -31.28
C GLU A 497 -14.26 -11.63 -32.18
N GLN A 498 -14.92 -10.58 -31.67
CA GLN A 498 -15.21 -9.37 -32.44
C GLN A 498 -13.96 -8.52 -32.72
N THR A 499 -12.98 -8.54 -31.81
CA THR A 499 -11.76 -7.73 -31.92
C THR A 499 -10.58 -8.50 -32.54
N GLY A 500 -10.67 -9.84 -32.63
CA GLY A 500 -9.55 -10.70 -32.98
C GLY A 500 -8.48 -10.79 -31.88
N ALA A 501 -8.79 -10.33 -30.67
CA ALA A 501 -7.88 -10.40 -29.53
C ALA A 501 -7.78 -11.84 -29.02
N SER A 502 -6.56 -12.26 -28.67
CA SER A 502 -6.34 -13.53 -27.97
C SER A 502 -6.64 -13.34 -26.49
N ILE A 503 -7.13 -14.37 -25.81
CA ILE A 503 -7.56 -14.27 -24.42
C ILE A 503 -6.70 -15.20 -23.56
N LEU A 504 -6.12 -14.66 -22.49
CA LEU A 504 -5.55 -15.43 -21.40
C LEU A 504 -6.47 -15.30 -20.18
N PHE A 505 -7.21 -16.36 -19.89
CA PHE A 505 -8.21 -16.37 -18.83
C PHE A 505 -7.67 -17.07 -17.59
N ILE A 506 -7.93 -16.57 -16.38
CA ILE A 506 -7.48 -17.19 -15.14
C ILE A 506 -8.67 -17.45 -14.24
N SER A 507 -8.74 -18.69 -13.74
CA SER A 507 -9.79 -19.14 -12.84
C SER A 507 -9.29 -20.22 -11.91
N HIS A 508 -10.00 -20.43 -10.81
CA HIS A 508 -9.87 -21.64 -10.00
C HIS A 508 -10.91 -22.70 -10.37
N ASP A 509 -11.93 -22.34 -11.15
CA ASP A 509 -13.01 -23.23 -11.60
C ASP A 509 -12.78 -23.67 -13.05
N ILE A 510 -12.46 -24.95 -13.22
CA ILE A 510 -12.20 -25.57 -14.51
C ILE A 510 -13.47 -25.74 -15.36
N ALA A 511 -14.61 -26.02 -14.73
CA ALA A 511 -15.88 -26.24 -15.43
C ALA A 511 -16.31 -24.94 -16.12
N VAL A 512 -16.17 -23.82 -15.42
CA VAL A 512 -16.54 -22.51 -15.93
C VAL A 512 -15.65 -22.06 -17.11
N VAL A 513 -14.34 -22.26 -17.03
CA VAL A 513 -13.44 -21.84 -18.12
C VAL A 513 -13.48 -22.78 -19.31
N SER A 514 -13.89 -24.03 -19.11
CA SER A 514 -14.00 -25.01 -20.18
C SER A 514 -15.06 -24.64 -21.24
N GLU A 515 -16.05 -23.82 -20.88
CA GLU A 515 -17.06 -23.33 -21.81
C GLU A 515 -16.50 -22.32 -22.84
N ILE A 516 -15.37 -21.68 -22.55
CA ILE A 516 -14.85 -20.54 -23.33
C ILE A 516 -13.41 -20.71 -23.82
N SER A 517 -12.69 -21.74 -23.38
CA SER A 517 -11.26 -21.92 -23.68
C SER A 517 -11.03 -23.03 -24.69
N ASP A 518 -10.10 -22.80 -25.61
CA ASP A 518 -9.63 -23.78 -26.58
C ASP A 518 -8.60 -24.74 -25.95
N ARG A 519 -7.82 -24.22 -25.01
CA ARG A 519 -6.70 -24.90 -24.34
C ARG A 519 -6.64 -24.51 -22.87
N ILE A 520 -6.33 -25.47 -22.02
CA ILE A 520 -6.23 -25.28 -20.56
C ILE A 520 -4.82 -25.64 -20.09
N VAL A 521 -4.21 -24.71 -19.36
CA VAL A 521 -2.93 -24.85 -18.67
C VAL A 521 -3.21 -24.98 -17.17
N VAL A 522 -2.90 -26.14 -16.60
CA VAL A 522 -3.07 -26.42 -15.17
C VAL A 522 -1.78 -26.10 -14.44
N MET A 523 -1.87 -25.23 -13.44
CA MET A 523 -0.76 -24.83 -12.58
C MET A 523 -0.87 -25.39 -11.17
N TYR A 524 0.25 -25.87 -10.64
CA TYR A 524 0.39 -26.30 -9.25
C TYR A 524 1.74 -25.83 -8.67
N ALA A 525 1.70 -25.19 -7.51
CA ALA A 525 2.89 -24.72 -6.77
C ALA A 525 3.95 -23.99 -7.63
N GLY A 526 3.52 -23.13 -8.56
CA GLY A 526 4.42 -22.34 -9.41
C GLY A 526 4.96 -23.08 -10.65
N PHE A 527 4.38 -24.22 -11.01
CA PHE A 527 4.72 -24.99 -12.20
C PHE A 527 3.50 -25.30 -13.06
N VAL A 528 3.70 -25.46 -14.37
CA VAL A 528 2.72 -26.08 -15.26
C VAL A 528 2.80 -27.59 -15.08
N VAL A 529 1.69 -28.23 -14.70
CA VAL A 529 1.62 -29.67 -14.48
C VAL A 529 0.92 -30.42 -15.61
N GLU A 530 0.02 -29.74 -16.31
CA GLU A 530 -0.66 -30.27 -17.49
C GLU A 530 -1.05 -29.10 -18.41
N ASP A 531 -0.97 -29.33 -19.71
CA ASP A 531 -1.32 -28.34 -20.72
C ASP A 531 -1.86 -29.08 -21.94
N ALA A 532 -3.14 -28.90 -22.24
CA ALA A 532 -3.83 -29.67 -23.27
C ALA A 532 -5.01 -28.92 -23.88
N PRO A 533 -5.44 -29.30 -25.10
CA PRO A 533 -6.73 -28.88 -25.64
C PRO A 533 -7.86 -29.18 -24.65
N THR A 534 -8.82 -28.27 -24.54
CA THR A 534 -9.93 -28.38 -23.56
C THR A 534 -10.68 -29.72 -23.67
N PRO A 535 -11.08 -30.21 -24.86
CA PRO A 535 -11.81 -31.48 -24.97
C PRO A 535 -11.01 -32.68 -24.47
N ASP A 536 -9.70 -32.69 -24.73
CA ASP A 536 -8.82 -33.77 -24.33
C ASP A 536 -8.65 -33.76 -22.81
N LEU A 537 -8.42 -32.58 -22.22
CA LEU A 537 -8.26 -32.44 -20.77
C LEU A 537 -9.52 -32.86 -20.02
N LEU A 538 -10.70 -32.45 -20.50
CA LEU A 538 -11.98 -32.78 -19.87
C LEU A 538 -12.34 -34.26 -19.97
N SER A 539 -11.99 -34.91 -21.09
CA SER A 539 -12.34 -36.31 -21.32
C SER A 539 -11.38 -37.28 -20.65
N ALA A 540 -10.09 -36.95 -20.59
CA ALA A 540 -9.06 -37.83 -20.07
C ALA A 540 -7.90 -37.01 -19.46
N PRO A 541 -8.06 -36.43 -18.26
CA PRO A 541 -6.98 -35.69 -17.60
C PRO A 541 -5.79 -36.61 -17.31
N ALA A 542 -4.58 -36.20 -17.69
CA ALA A 542 -3.37 -37.02 -17.55
C ALA A 542 -2.70 -36.85 -16.19
N HIS A 543 -2.69 -35.65 -15.61
CA HIS A 543 -2.04 -35.44 -14.33
C HIS A 543 -3.01 -35.76 -13.17
N PRO A 544 -2.59 -36.55 -12.15
CA PRO A 544 -3.46 -36.90 -11.01
C PRO A 544 -4.08 -35.69 -10.30
N TYR A 545 -3.33 -34.59 -10.15
CA TYR A 545 -3.85 -33.32 -9.64
C TYR A 545 -5.00 -32.75 -10.49
N THR A 546 -4.87 -32.73 -11.83
CA THR A 546 -5.91 -32.22 -12.74
C THR A 546 -7.19 -33.04 -12.58
N ALA A 547 -7.04 -34.36 -12.56
CA ALA A 547 -8.17 -35.26 -12.43
C ALA A 547 -8.88 -35.11 -11.07
N MET A 548 -8.13 -34.89 -9.99
CA MET A 548 -8.70 -34.56 -8.68
C MET A 548 -9.37 -33.18 -8.63
N LEU A 549 -8.78 -32.16 -9.28
CA LEU A 549 -9.36 -30.82 -9.37
C LEU A 549 -10.72 -30.86 -10.08
N MET A 550 -10.83 -31.66 -11.16
CA MET A 550 -12.08 -31.89 -11.86
C MET A 550 -13.09 -32.66 -11.00
N ALA A 551 -12.66 -33.73 -10.33
CA ALA A 551 -13.53 -34.51 -9.46
C ALA A 551 -14.11 -33.70 -8.28
N ALA A 552 -13.39 -32.68 -7.81
CA ALA A 552 -13.82 -31.79 -6.76
C ALA A 552 -14.93 -30.79 -7.19
N SER A 553 -15.22 -30.68 -8.49
CA SER A 553 -16.32 -29.87 -9.05
C SER A 553 -17.42 -30.78 -9.59
N PRO A 554 -18.36 -31.25 -8.74
CA PRO A 554 -19.40 -32.20 -9.13
C PRO A 554 -20.38 -31.59 -10.13
N ASP A 555 -20.87 -32.41 -11.06
CA ASP A 555 -21.97 -32.05 -11.94
C ASP A 555 -23.33 -32.54 -11.40
N MET A 556 -24.41 -32.26 -12.12
CA MET A 556 -25.77 -32.67 -11.75
C MET A 556 -26.01 -34.19 -11.84
N THR A 557 -25.04 -34.95 -12.33
CA THR A 557 -25.08 -36.42 -12.43
C THR A 557 -24.33 -37.11 -11.29
N ALA A 558 -23.61 -36.33 -10.46
CA ALA A 558 -22.92 -36.84 -9.30
C ALA A 558 -23.89 -37.46 -8.28
N ASP A 559 -23.48 -38.59 -7.70
CA ASP A 559 -24.22 -39.30 -6.66
C ASP A 559 -24.26 -38.46 -5.37
N LEU A 560 -25.47 -38.00 -4.99
CA LEU A 560 -25.67 -37.15 -3.81
C LEU A 560 -25.40 -37.89 -2.48
N ASP A 561 -25.40 -39.22 -2.50
CA ASP A 561 -25.14 -40.04 -1.31
C ASP A 561 -23.64 -40.27 -1.07
N GLN A 562 -22.77 -39.90 -2.03
CA GLN A 562 -21.32 -40.01 -1.89
C GLN A 562 -20.70 -38.69 -1.41
N PRO A 563 -19.75 -38.74 -0.46
CA PRO A 563 -18.99 -37.56 -0.08
C PRO A 563 -18.17 -37.05 -1.26
N LEU A 564 -18.12 -35.72 -1.43
CA LEU A 564 -17.28 -35.12 -2.46
C LEU A 564 -15.82 -35.51 -2.27
N PRO A 565 -15.09 -35.86 -3.34
CA PRO A 565 -13.68 -36.16 -3.25
C PRO A 565 -12.94 -34.90 -2.76
N THR A 566 -12.18 -35.07 -1.69
CA THR A 566 -11.35 -34.00 -1.12
C THR A 566 -9.88 -34.28 -1.39
N LEU A 567 -9.13 -33.25 -1.76
CA LEU A 567 -7.68 -33.34 -1.86
C LEU A 567 -7.08 -33.14 -0.46
N ASP A 568 -6.65 -34.22 0.18
CA ASP A 568 -5.96 -34.16 1.47
C ASP A 568 -4.66 -33.34 1.41
N GLY A 569 -4.29 -32.76 2.55
CA GLY A 569 -3.06 -31.97 2.71
C GLY A 569 -3.14 -30.55 2.14
N THR A 570 -2.08 -29.77 2.36
CA THR A 570 -1.95 -28.39 1.90
C THR A 570 -0.96 -28.29 0.74
N MET A 571 -1.14 -27.32 -0.14
CA MET A 571 -0.14 -26.98 -1.15
C MET A 571 1.20 -26.60 -0.48
N PRO A 572 2.36 -27.01 -1.03
CA PRO A 572 3.67 -26.55 -0.57
C PRO A 572 3.75 -25.03 -0.59
N ARG A 573 4.46 -24.46 0.39
CA ARG A 573 4.59 -23.00 0.48
C ARG A 573 5.52 -22.47 -0.61
N ALA A 574 5.40 -21.19 -0.93
CA ALA A 574 6.26 -20.55 -1.92
C ALA A 574 7.74 -20.49 -1.49
N ASP A 575 8.03 -20.55 -0.19
CA ASP A 575 9.38 -20.60 0.39
C ASP A 575 9.92 -22.02 0.63
N GLU A 576 9.15 -23.04 0.26
CA GLU A 576 9.58 -24.44 0.32
C GLU A 576 10.17 -24.89 -1.03
N ASP A 577 11.33 -25.54 -0.96
CA ASP A 577 11.98 -26.18 -2.12
C ASP A 577 11.95 -27.69 -1.93
N LEU A 578 11.31 -28.40 -2.86
CA LEU A 578 11.13 -29.85 -2.80
C LEU A 578 11.96 -30.52 -3.89
N PRO A 579 12.71 -31.60 -3.58
CA PRO A 579 13.61 -32.23 -4.54
C PRO A 579 12.89 -32.93 -5.71
N GLY A 580 11.64 -33.35 -5.49
CA GLY A 580 10.84 -34.10 -6.48
C GLY A 580 9.63 -33.33 -7.04
N CYS A 581 8.61 -34.09 -7.43
CA CYS A 581 7.29 -33.56 -7.78
C CYS A 581 6.64 -32.88 -6.57
N TYR A 582 6.23 -31.63 -6.74
CA TYR A 582 5.59 -30.83 -5.68
C TYR A 582 4.22 -31.40 -5.24
N PHE A 583 3.59 -32.20 -6.10
CA PHE A 583 2.33 -32.87 -5.78
C PHE A 583 2.53 -34.24 -5.12
N ALA A 584 3.76 -34.76 -4.99
CA ALA A 584 4.02 -36.14 -4.53
C ALA A 584 3.42 -36.46 -3.15
N ASN A 585 3.35 -35.48 -2.24
CA ASN A 585 2.78 -35.70 -0.90
C ASN A 585 1.24 -35.81 -0.88
N ARG A 586 0.57 -35.39 -1.95
CA ARG A 586 -0.90 -35.44 -2.11
C ARG A 586 -1.32 -36.42 -3.22
N CYS A 587 -0.36 -36.99 -3.96
CA CYS A 587 -0.62 -37.87 -5.09
C CYS A 587 -0.79 -39.32 -4.63
N PRO A 588 -1.90 -40.00 -4.96
CA PRO A 588 -2.11 -41.40 -4.60
C PRO A 588 -1.21 -42.37 -5.40
N ARG A 589 -0.60 -41.90 -6.49
CA ARG A 589 0.31 -42.67 -7.37
C ARG A 589 1.78 -42.32 -7.17
N ALA A 590 2.12 -41.58 -6.11
CA ALA A 590 3.51 -41.17 -5.86
C ALA A 590 4.39 -42.36 -5.45
N ASP A 591 5.51 -42.53 -6.14
CA ASP A 591 6.59 -43.45 -5.79
C ASP A 591 7.85 -42.68 -5.31
N GLU A 592 8.95 -43.40 -5.11
CA GLU A 592 10.22 -42.79 -4.68
C GLU A 592 10.81 -41.85 -5.75
N THR A 593 10.62 -42.16 -7.03
CA THR A 593 11.04 -41.30 -8.14
C THR A 593 10.35 -39.94 -8.07
N CYS A 594 9.05 -39.93 -7.77
CA CYS A 594 8.28 -38.71 -7.60
C CYS A 594 8.75 -37.86 -6.42
N ARG A 595 9.35 -38.46 -5.38
CA ARG A 595 9.85 -37.74 -4.18
C ARG A 595 11.26 -37.21 -4.37
N THR A 596 12.05 -37.84 -5.24
CA THR A 596 13.49 -37.55 -5.40
C THR A 596 13.83 -36.80 -6.68
N SER A 597 12.97 -36.84 -7.71
CA SER A 597 13.20 -36.21 -9.00
C SER A 597 11.94 -35.55 -9.57
N ARG A 598 12.08 -34.35 -10.12
CA ARG A 598 10.98 -33.58 -10.70
C ARG A 598 10.69 -34.07 -12.12
N PRO A 599 9.43 -34.42 -12.46
CA PRO A 599 9.06 -34.78 -13.82
C PRO A 599 9.17 -33.55 -14.75
N PRO A 600 9.84 -33.67 -15.91
CA PRO A 600 9.84 -32.62 -16.91
C PRO A 600 8.45 -32.49 -17.57
N LEU A 601 8.11 -31.31 -18.07
CA LEU A 601 6.91 -31.11 -18.87
C LEU A 601 7.16 -31.67 -20.28
N THR A 602 6.61 -32.84 -20.58
CA THR A 602 6.84 -33.55 -21.85
C THR A 602 5.54 -33.79 -22.59
N THR A 603 5.60 -33.84 -23.93
CA THR A 603 4.45 -34.22 -24.75
C THR A 603 4.03 -35.66 -24.46
N ALA A 604 2.74 -35.88 -24.22
CA ALA A 604 2.17 -37.18 -23.88
C ALA A 604 1.37 -37.75 -25.04
N GLY A 605 1.91 -38.76 -25.72
CA GLY A 605 1.26 -39.42 -26.85
C GLY A 605 1.38 -38.65 -28.17
N ASP A 606 0.40 -38.82 -29.05
CA ASP A 606 0.34 -38.22 -30.40
C ASP A 606 -0.54 -36.94 -30.44
N THR A 607 -0.92 -36.41 -29.28
CA THR A 607 -1.76 -35.21 -29.13
C THR A 607 -0.92 -33.99 -28.73
N ASP A 608 -1.44 -32.77 -28.94
CA ASP A 608 -0.81 -31.49 -28.48
C ASP A 608 -0.88 -31.31 -26.93
N ARG A 609 -0.82 -32.43 -26.20
CA ARG A 609 -0.88 -32.50 -24.73
C ARG A 609 0.53 -32.56 -24.17
N ARG A 610 0.77 -31.80 -23.11
CA ARG A 610 1.98 -31.87 -22.29
C ARG A 610 1.62 -32.15 -20.85
N VAL A 611 2.40 -33.01 -20.20
CA VAL A 611 2.20 -33.38 -18.79
C VAL A 611 3.54 -33.47 -18.07
N ALA A 612 3.58 -32.97 -16.83
CA ALA A 612 4.73 -33.12 -15.95
C ALA A 612 4.43 -34.20 -14.90
N CYS A 613 4.44 -35.47 -15.33
CA CYS A 613 4.18 -36.61 -14.45
C CYS A 613 5.02 -37.82 -14.86
N TRP A 614 5.60 -38.54 -13.89
CA TRP A 614 6.27 -39.83 -14.14
C TRP A 614 5.25 -40.95 -14.43
N HIS A 615 4.04 -40.84 -13.87
CA HIS A 615 2.98 -41.85 -13.96
C HIS A 615 1.66 -41.21 -14.42
N PRO A 616 1.59 -40.67 -15.65
CA PRO A 616 0.37 -40.05 -16.16
C PRO A 616 -0.79 -41.05 -16.21
N LEU A 617 -1.99 -40.54 -15.96
CA LEU A 617 -3.24 -41.29 -16.07
C LEU A 617 -3.54 -41.59 -17.54
N THR A 618 -4.12 -42.77 -17.77
CA THR A 618 -4.57 -43.26 -19.08
C THR A 618 -6.08 -43.47 -19.07
N ALA A 619 -6.69 -43.54 -20.25
CA ALA A 619 -8.13 -43.78 -20.41
C ALA A 619 -8.49 -45.17 -19.86
N GLY A 620 -8.95 -45.22 -18.60
CA GLY A 620 -9.26 -46.46 -17.88
C GLY A 620 -8.75 -46.49 -16.44
N ASP A 621 -7.85 -45.59 -16.05
CA ASP A 621 -7.44 -45.45 -14.65
C ASP A 621 -8.60 -44.90 -13.80
N ALA A 622 -9.04 -45.66 -12.78
CA ALA A 622 -9.98 -45.15 -11.80
C ALA A 622 -9.29 -44.08 -10.94
N LEU A 623 -9.94 -42.93 -10.76
CA LEU A 623 -9.54 -41.95 -9.75
C LEU A 623 -9.73 -42.60 -8.39
N ILE A 624 -8.64 -43.07 -7.79
CA ILE A 624 -8.66 -43.59 -6.43
C ILE A 624 -9.06 -42.43 -5.53
N SER A 625 -10.34 -42.39 -5.13
CA SER A 625 -10.80 -41.49 -4.10
C SER A 625 -10.12 -41.90 -2.80
N ASN A 626 -9.49 -40.94 -2.11
CA ASN A 626 -9.09 -41.13 -0.72
C ASN A 626 -10.36 -41.16 0.14
N THR A 627 -11.12 -42.25 0.07
CA THR A 627 -12.10 -42.56 1.11
C THR A 627 -11.32 -43.05 2.33
N ARG A 628 -11.64 -42.49 3.50
CA ARG A 628 -11.03 -42.70 4.82
C ARG A 628 -10.90 -44.17 5.32
N GLU A 629 -11.13 -45.19 4.51
CA GLU A 629 -11.20 -46.59 4.93
C GLU A 629 -9.88 -47.39 4.83
N GLN A 630 -8.80 -46.85 4.25
CA GLN A 630 -7.56 -47.65 4.06
C GLN A 630 -6.38 -47.34 5.01
N VAL A 631 -6.58 -46.58 6.09
CA VAL A 631 -5.53 -46.39 7.13
C VAL A 631 -5.85 -47.15 8.43
N ALA A 632 -6.84 -48.05 8.40
CA ALA A 632 -7.13 -48.98 9.48
C ALA A 632 -6.98 -50.43 9.02
N SER A 633 -5.78 -50.81 8.57
CA SER A 633 -5.33 -52.21 8.52
C SER A 633 -3.83 -52.31 8.74
#